data_AF-E9H4A1-F1
#
_entry.id   AF-E9H4A1-F1
#
_cell.length_a   1.000
_cell.length_b   1.000
_cell.length_c   1.000
_cell.angle_alpha   90.00
_cell.angle_beta   90.00
_cell.angle_gamma   90.00
#
_symmetry.space_group_name_H-M   'P 1'
#
loop_
_entity.id
_entity.type
_entity.pdbx_description
1 polymer ?
#
loop_
_entity_poly.entity_id
_entity_poly.type
_entity_poly.pdbx_seq_one_letter_code
_entity_poly.pdbx_strand_id
1 'polypeptide(L)'
;MTSGISTEASKAISKEFPIEFIDTDFAIKPPKLDGWIGRRAQSRPDKGLLKTINATEDSLTKAQLKIMDIEPPLIDLYSRLSSLQGSDAAKRSVQAALQQWDRAFFHITRKRRSAVIALAEPASEYLLRDPGAFESGKESRSFLLTEKFPQAMLTDASQDNTLAQAARVAEAAAAAIAPKSQNPRRYRFPPEQAAAPFQKTTRYDGIQGSRGGRGGRGRRGSRGRGQRHNAWLQGG
;
A
#
# COMPACT_ATOMS: atom_id res chain seq x y z
N MET A 1 -11.34 19.71 27.11
CA MET A 1 -10.37 20.83 27.14
C MET A 1 -10.41 21.52 25.79
N THR A 2 -10.61 22.84 25.76
CA THR A 2 -10.82 23.66 24.53
C THR A 2 -9.62 24.52 24.15
N SER A 3 -8.63 24.64 25.04
CA SER A 3 -7.33 25.28 24.81
C SER A 3 -6.22 24.44 25.44
N GLY A 4 -5.05 24.41 24.79
CA GLY A 4 -3.84 23.77 25.28
C GLY A 4 -2.66 24.75 25.23
N ILE A 5 -1.49 24.31 25.70
CA ILE A 5 -0.26 25.10 25.59
C ILE A 5 0.15 25.30 24.11
N SER A 6 0.71 26.46 23.78
CA SER A 6 1.22 26.72 22.44
C SER A 6 2.47 25.88 22.13
N THR A 7 2.85 25.78 20.86
CA THR A 7 4.05 25.04 20.46
C THR A 7 5.31 25.73 21.00
N GLU A 8 5.32 27.06 21.01
CA GLU A 8 6.41 27.88 21.52
C GLU A 8 6.56 27.71 23.03
N ALA A 9 5.45 27.71 23.78
CA ALA A 9 5.47 27.48 25.22
C ALA A 9 5.94 26.06 25.57
N SER A 10 5.44 25.04 24.86
CA SER A 10 5.88 23.65 25.03
C SER A 10 7.40 23.50 24.83
N LYS A 11 7.94 24.14 23.78
CA LYS A 11 9.38 24.13 23.52
C LYS A 11 10.17 24.92 24.56
N ALA A 12 9.63 26.02 25.08
CA ALA A 12 10.27 26.78 26.13
C ALA A 12 10.43 25.94 27.41
N ILE A 13 9.35 25.26 27.83
CA ILE A 13 9.36 24.33 28.97
C ILE A 13 10.40 23.22 28.74
N SER A 14 10.36 22.57 27.57
CA SER A 14 11.33 21.52 27.21
C SER A 14 12.80 21.96 27.35
N LYS A 15 13.11 23.20 26.96
CA LYS A 15 14.46 23.78 27.07
C LYS A 15 14.92 24.09 28.49
N GLU A 16 14.02 24.23 29.45
CA GLU A 16 14.37 24.42 30.86
C GLU A 16 15.02 23.17 31.47
N PHE A 17 14.85 22.00 30.82
CA PHE A 17 15.35 20.71 31.27
C PHE A 17 16.32 20.11 30.23
N PRO A 18 17.51 20.68 30.01
CA PRO A 18 18.43 20.15 29.00
C PRO A 18 18.86 18.71 29.34
N ILE A 19 18.82 17.82 28.33
CA ILE A 19 19.33 16.46 28.46
C ILE A 19 20.75 16.40 27.90
N GLU A 20 21.68 15.91 28.71
CA GLU A 20 23.03 15.55 28.28
C GLU A 20 23.16 14.03 28.20
N PHE A 21 23.64 13.54 27.06
CA PHE A 21 23.89 12.11 26.85
C PHE A 21 25.38 11.83 27.00
N ILE A 22 25.70 10.65 27.54
CA ILE A 22 27.09 10.17 27.67
C ILE A 22 27.75 10.05 26.28
N ASP A 23 26.99 9.58 25.30
CA ASP A 23 27.40 9.54 23.90
C ASP A 23 27.07 10.89 23.25
N THR A 24 28.11 11.66 22.90
CA THR A 24 27.96 12.98 22.28
C THR A 24 27.33 12.93 20.88
N ASP A 25 27.42 11.78 20.22
CA ASP A 25 26.77 11.55 18.92
C ASP A 25 25.30 11.14 19.07
N PHE A 26 24.87 10.84 20.29
CA PHE A 26 23.51 10.48 20.60
C PHE A 26 22.64 11.73 20.63
N ALA A 27 21.66 11.75 19.73
CA ALA A 27 20.59 12.72 19.77
C ALA A 27 19.26 11.99 19.59
N ILE A 28 18.31 12.28 20.47
CA ILE A 28 16.94 11.85 20.29
C ILE A 28 16.34 12.78 19.25
N LYS A 29 15.98 12.20 18.11
CA LYS A 29 15.33 12.91 17.00
C LYS A 29 14.41 11.93 16.27
N PRO A 30 13.36 12.42 15.60
CA PRO A 30 12.57 11.57 14.73
C PRO A 30 13.50 10.97 13.65
N PRO A 31 13.39 9.65 13.36
CA PRO A 31 14.19 9.04 12.31
C PRO A 31 13.85 9.69 10.97
N LYS A 32 14.84 9.83 10.09
CA LYS A 32 14.69 10.51 8.80
C LYS A 32 14.03 9.59 7.79
N LEU A 33 13.30 10.18 6.85
CA LEU A 33 12.83 9.46 5.67
C LEU A 33 14.02 8.96 4.85
N ASP A 34 14.00 7.68 4.51
CA ASP A 34 15.08 7.02 3.78
C ASP A 34 15.20 7.55 2.35
N GLY A 35 16.43 7.80 1.89
CA GLY A 35 16.67 8.35 0.55
C GLY A 35 16.17 7.45 -0.59
N TRP A 36 15.99 6.15 -0.34
CA TRP A 36 15.43 5.22 -1.33
C TRP A 36 13.97 5.51 -1.65
N ILE A 37 13.19 6.04 -0.71
CA ILE A 37 11.79 6.44 -0.95
C ILE A 37 11.72 7.55 -2.00
N GLY A 38 12.64 8.51 -1.93
CA GLY A 38 12.76 9.55 -2.96
C GLY A 38 12.99 8.97 -4.35
N ARG A 39 13.93 8.03 -4.47
CA ARG A 39 14.19 7.31 -5.74
C ARG A 39 12.97 6.51 -6.21
N ARG A 40 12.28 5.84 -5.28
CA ARG A 40 11.09 5.05 -5.61
C ARG A 40 9.96 5.93 -6.11
N ALA A 41 9.70 7.06 -5.45
CA ALA A 41 8.67 8.01 -5.87
C ALA A 41 8.94 8.57 -7.27
N GLN A 42 10.20 8.88 -7.60
CA GLN A 42 10.60 9.34 -8.94
C GLN A 42 10.40 8.27 -10.03
N SER A 43 10.46 6.99 -9.68
CA SER A 43 10.21 5.88 -10.62
C SER A 43 8.73 5.64 -10.93
N ARG A 44 7.81 6.24 -10.16
CA ARG A 44 6.36 6.08 -10.33
C ARG A 44 5.83 7.06 -11.40
N PRO A 45 4.73 6.71 -12.10
CA PRO A 45 4.13 7.60 -13.10
C PRO A 45 3.63 8.94 -12.52
N ASP A 46 3.24 8.96 -11.24
CA ASP A 46 2.74 10.14 -10.55
C ASP A 46 3.90 11.07 -10.14
N LYS A 47 4.10 12.14 -10.92
CA LYS A 47 5.12 13.17 -10.65
C LYS A 47 4.86 13.98 -9.36
N GLY A 48 3.63 13.97 -8.84
CA GLY A 48 3.25 14.62 -7.59
C GLY A 48 3.52 13.78 -6.34
N LEU A 49 3.82 12.49 -6.50
CA LEU A 49 3.90 11.53 -5.40
C LEU A 49 4.91 11.93 -4.32
N LEU A 50 6.11 12.35 -4.72
CA LEU A 50 7.15 12.77 -3.77
C LEU A 50 6.70 13.97 -2.92
N LYS A 51 5.99 14.92 -3.53
CA LYS A 51 5.43 16.07 -2.80
C LYS A 51 4.38 15.63 -1.79
N THR A 52 3.51 14.68 -2.16
CA THR A 52 2.49 14.11 -1.26
C THR A 52 3.11 13.34 -0.10
N ILE A 53 4.14 12.53 -0.37
CA ILE A 53 4.90 11.81 0.67
C ILE A 53 5.52 12.80 1.65
N ASN A 54 6.24 13.81 1.15
CA ASN A 54 6.89 14.81 2.00
C ASN A 54 5.87 15.60 2.84
N ALA A 55 4.75 16.02 2.26
CA ALA A 55 3.72 16.75 2.99
C ALA A 55 3.09 15.90 4.12
N THR A 56 2.84 14.62 3.85
CA THR A 56 2.32 13.67 4.83
C THR A 56 3.35 13.44 5.94
N GLU A 57 4.60 13.23 5.56
CA GLU A 57 5.71 12.99 6.48
C GLU A 57 6.02 14.20 7.36
N ASP A 58 5.94 15.42 6.83
CA ASP A 58 6.12 16.66 7.58
C ASP A 58 5.07 16.79 8.69
N SER A 59 3.82 16.45 8.40
CA SER A 59 2.73 16.51 9.38
C SER A 59 2.94 15.54 10.55
N LEU A 60 3.37 14.31 10.25
CA LEU A 60 3.62 13.28 11.24
C LEU A 60 4.93 13.52 12.01
N THR A 61 5.96 14.04 11.35
CA THR A 61 7.21 14.46 11.99
C THR A 61 6.96 15.59 12.97
N LYS A 62 6.13 16.59 12.62
CA LYS A 62 5.69 17.64 13.55
C LYS A 62 4.95 17.07 14.76
N ALA A 63 4.09 16.07 14.56
CA ALA A 63 3.40 15.40 15.66
C ALA A 63 4.39 14.64 16.57
N GLN A 64 5.39 13.98 15.99
CA GLN A 64 6.44 13.27 16.74
C GLN A 64 7.30 14.23 17.56
N LEU A 65 7.69 15.38 16.99
CA LEU A 65 8.43 16.42 17.71
C LEU A 65 7.67 16.96 18.92
N LYS A 66 6.35 17.14 18.81
CA LYS A 66 5.51 17.55 19.95
C LYS A 66 5.52 16.53 21.09
N ILE A 67 5.58 15.24 20.77
CA ILE A 67 5.70 14.19 21.80
C ILE A 67 7.09 14.26 22.45
N MET A 68 8.13 14.53 21.67
CA MET A 68 9.49 14.65 22.18
C MET A 68 9.66 15.78 23.18
N ASP A 69 8.92 16.88 23.06
CA ASP A 69 8.96 17.99 24.03
C ASP A 69 8.54 17.58 25.45
N ILE A 70 7.89 16.42 25.63
CA ILE A 70 7.48 15.87 26.93
C ILE A 70 8.64 15.18 27.65
N GLU A 71 9.61 14.66 26.90
CA GLU A 71 10.68 13.82 27.43
C GLU A 71 11.63 14.53 28.40
N PRO A 72 12.16 15.73 28.09
CA PRO A 72 13.22 16.32 28.91
C PRO A 72 12.87 16.53 30.38
N PRO A 73 11.71 17.09 30.74
CA PRO A 73 11.32 17.20 32.15
C PRO A 73 11.11 15.84 32.82
N LEU A 74 10.69 14.80 32.10
CA LEU A 74 10.54 13.45 32.68
C LEU A 74 11.90 12.81 32.97
N ILE A 75 12.89 13.00 32.10
CA ILE A 75 14.25 12.47 32.30
C ILE A 75 14.96 13.19 33.45
N ASP A 76 14.89 14.51 33.49
CA ASP A 76 15.44 15.29 34.61
C ASP A 76 14.79 14.89 35.94
N LEU A 77 13.46 14.73 35.98
CA LEU A 77 12.79 14.28 37.19
C LEU A 77 13.24 12.86 37.59
N TYR A 78 13.36 11.94 36.64
CA TYR A 78 13.83 10.57 36.93
C TYR A 78 15.26 10.56 37.49
N SER A 79 16.14 11.43 36.97
CA SER A 79 17.53 11.53 37.44
C SER A 79 17.60 12.05 38.88
N ARG A 80 16.82 13.10 39.21
CA ARG A 80 16.70 13.66 40.57
C ARG A 80 16.11 12.66 41.55
N LEU A 81 15.08 11.91 41.16
CA LEU A 81 14.49 10.89 42.04
C LEU A 81 15.48 9.74 42.26
N SER A 82 16.29 9.40 41.26
CA SER A 82 17.28 8.32 41.39
C SER A 82 18.39 8.62 42.41
N SER A 83 18.63 9.88 42.78
CA SER A 83 19.56 10.27 43.84
C SER A 83 18.89 10.45 45.22
N LEU A 84 17.55 10.43 45.29
CA LEU A 84 16.79 10.65 46.52
C LEU A 84 16.36 9.32 47.15
N GLN A 85 16.69 9.11 48.43
CA GLN A 85 16.26 7.92 49.19
C GLN A 85 14.74 7.92 49.42
N GLY A 86 14.12 6.72 49.41
CA GLY A 86 12.69 6.54 49.68
C GLY A 86 11.76 6.99 48.55
N SER A 87 12.29 7.30 47.36
CA SER A 87 11.54 7.83 46.22
C SER A 87 11.02 6.76 45.26
N ASP A 88 11.14 5.47 45.59
CA ASP A 88 10.90 4.34 44.67
C ASP A 88 9.52 4.36 43.99
N ALA A 89 8.48 4.73 44.73
CA ALA A 89 7.12 4.83 44.19
C ALA A 89 7.01 5.95 43.13
N ALA A 90 7.56 7.13 43.43
CA ALA A 90 7.58 8.26 42.50
C ALA A 90 8.45 7.95 41.27
N LYS A 91 9.61 7.32 41.47
CA LYS A 91 10.50 6.86 40.40
C LYS A 91 9.79 5.89 39.45
N ARG A 92 9.03 4.93 40.00
CA ARG A 92 8.19 4.01 39.21
C ARG A 92 7.16 4.74 38.36
N SER A 93 6.49 5.76 38.92
CA SER A 93 5.51 6.56 38.18
C SER A 93 6.15 7.30 37.01
N VAL A 94 7.34 7.90 37.21
CA VAL A 94 8.07 8.58 36.12
C VAL A 94 8.55 7.58 35.07
N GLN A 95 9.05 6.41 35.48
CA GLN A 95 9.42 5.34 34.55
C GLN A 95 8.23 4.87 33.71
N ALA A 96 7.05 4.72 34.32
CA ALA A 96 5.82 4.39 33.59
C ALA A 96 5.43 5.51 32.59
N ALA A 97 5.59 6.78 32.97
CA ALA A 97 5.35 7.91 32.06
C ALA A 97 6.31 7.90 30.86
N LEU A 98 7.60 7.62 31.08
CA LEU A 98 8.60 7.45 30.02
C LEU A 98 8.26 6.28 29.09
N GLN A 99 7.78 5.16 29.62
CA GLN A 99 7.31 4.03 28.80
C GLN A 99 6.08 4.40 27.95
N GLN A 100 5.14 5.19 28.48
CA GLN A 100 4.00 5.67 27.69
C GLN A 100 4.42 6.68 26.62
N TRP A 101 5.39 7.53 26.93
CA TRP A 101 6.00 8.44 25.97
C TRP A 101 6.67 7.67 24.82
N ASP A 102 7.48 6.65 25.13
CA ASP A 102 8.12 5.79 24.13
C ASP A 102 7.08 5.08 23.27
N ARG A 103 6.04 4.51 23.88
CA ARG A 103 4.90 3.91 23.16
C ARG A 103 4.26 4.90 22.19
N ALA A 104 4.06 6.16 22.60
CA ALA A 104 3.44 7.18 21.76
C ALA A 104 4.37 7.60 20.60
N PHE A 105 5.68 7.73 20.86
CA PHE A 105 6.70 7.99 19.84
C PHE A 105 6.76 6.84 18.81
N PHE A 106 6.78 5.60 19.28
CA PHE A 106 6.78 4.42 18.41
C PHE A 106 5.49 4.32 17.59
N HIS A 107 4.33 4.65 18.17
CA HIS A 107 3.06 4.67 17.44
C HIS A 107 3.08 5.65 16.27
N ILE A 108 3.60 6.87 16.46
CA ILE A 108 3.77 7.81 15.35
C ILE A 108 4.77 7.29 14.32
N THR A 109 5.88 6.70 14.76
CA THR A 109 6.87 6.07 13.85
C THR A 109 6.22 5.01 12.97
N ARG A 110 5.36 4.14 13.53
CA ARG A 110 4.60 3.15 12.77
C ARG A 110 3.64 3.78 11.77
N LYS A 111 2.94 4.86 12.17
CA LYS A 111 2.06 5.62 11.25
C LYS A 111 2.84 6.25 10.11
N ARG A 112 4.02 6.80 10.37
CA ARG A 112 4.93 7.36 9.35
C ARG A 112 5.32 6.29 8.33
N ARG A 113 5.78 5.13 8.81
CA ARG A 113 6.11 3.97 7.95
C ARG A 113 4.93 3.56 7.06
N SER A 114 3.75 3.37 7.65
CA SER A 114 2.54 2.98 6.92
C SER A 114 2.13 4.02 5.88
N ALA A 115 2.12 5.31 6.23
CA ALA A 115 1.75 6.38 5.30
C ALA A 115 2.71 6.47 4.10
N VAL A 116 4.01 6.33 4.35
CA VAL A 116 5.03 6.35 3.30
C VAL A 116 4.91 5.14 2.38
N ILE A 117 4.80 3.93 2.95
CA ILE A 117 4.74 2.70 2.16
C ILE A 117 3.43 2.58 1.40
N ALA A 118 2.29 2.95 1.98
CA ALA A 118 1.01 2.96 1.28
C ALA A 118 1.04 3.80 -0.02
N LEU A 119 1.86 4.86 -0.04
CA LEU A 119 2.05 5.72 -1.20
C LEU A 119 3.15 5.21 -2.15
N ALA A 120 4.32 4.85 -1.62
CA ALA A 120 5.49 4.51 -2.42
C ALA A 120 5.46 3.06 -2.93
N GLU A 121 5.06 2.11 -2.08
CA GLU A 121 5.04 0.68 -2.33
C GLU A 121 3.91 -0.06 -1.59
N PRO A 122 2.65 0.13 -2.00
CA PRO A 122 1.51 -0.46 -1.29
C PRO A 122 1.55 -2.00 -1.23
N ALA A 123 2.18 -2.64 -2.22
CA ALA A 123 2.33 -4.10 -2.25
C ALA A 123 3.12 -4.65 -1.06
N SER A 124 4.05 -3.87 -0.48
CA SER A 124 4.89 -4.29 0.65
C SER A 124 4.37 -3.80 2.00
N GLU A 125 3.17 -3.23 2.08
CA GLU A 125 2.63 -2.70 3.35
C GLU A 125 2.53 -3.78 4.44
N TYR A 126 2.25 -5.02 4.05
CA TYR A 126 2.12 -6.13 4.99
C TYR A 126 3.45 -6.44 5.71
N LEU A 127 4.62 -6.16 5.09
CA LEU A 127 5.94 -6.32 5.72
C LEU A 127 6.14 -5.40 6.92
N LEU A 128 5.40 -4.28 7.00
CA LEU A 128 5.42 -3.40 8.17
C LEU A 128 4.93 -4.08 9.46
N ARG A 129 4.24 -5.21 9.35
CA ARG A 129 3.76 -5.99 10.49
C ARG A 129 4.85 -6.86 11.10
N ASP A 130 5.90 -7.16 10.33
CA ASP A 130 7.04 -7.93 10.82
C ASP A 130 8.02 -6.99 11.56
N PRO A 131 8.20 -7.15 12.89
CA PRO A 131 9.21 -6.40 13.62
C PRO A 131 10.62 -6.71 13.11
N GLY A 132 10.82 -7.92 12.55
CA GLY A 132 12.06 -8.37 11.95
C GLY A 132 12.43 -7.64 10.66
N ALA A 133 11.51 -6.89 10.04
CA ALA A 133 11.79 -6.12 8.82
C ALA A 133 12.61 -4.83 9.08
N PHE A 134 12.88 -4.49 10.33
CA PHE A 134 13.61 -3.27 10.70
C PHE A 134 14.87 -3.58 11.50
N GLU A 135 15.87 -2.71 11.38
CA GLU A 135 17.04 -2.73 12.26
C GLU A 135 16.73 -2.12 13.61
N SER A 136 17.59 -2.40 14.59
CA SER A 136 17.56 -1.83 15.93
C SER A 136 18.80 -0.99 16.19
N GLY A 137 18.77 -0.12 17.21
CA GLY A 137 19.94 0.62 17.66
C GLY A 137 20.21 1.89 16.86
N LYS A 138 21.40 2.05 16.28
CA LYS A 138 21.82 3.29 15.62
C LYS A 138 21.08 3.56 14.31
N GLU A 139 20.83 2.51 13.53
CA GLU A 139 20.13 2.62 12.24
C GLU A 139 18.67 3.02 12.43
N SER A 140 17.96 2.42 13.38
CA SER A 140 16.56 2.79 13.69
C SER A 140 16.39 4.20 14.24
N ARG A 141 17.45 4.79 14.81
CA ARG A 141 17.46 6.19 15.23
C ARG A 141 17.71 7.16 14.06
N SER A 142 18.33 6.67 13.00
CA SER A 142 18.77 7.49 11.86
C SER A 142 17.76 7.45 10.72
N PHE A 143 17.19 6.29 10.42
CA PHE A 143 16.33 6.05 9.27
C PHE A 143 15.00 5.42 9.66
N LEU A 144 13.94 5.83 8.97
CA LEU A 144 12.57 5.45 9.28
C LEU A 144 12.32 3.98 8.95
N LEU A 145 12.73 3.53 7.77
CA LEU A 145 12.51 2.17 7.26
C LEU A 145 13.74 1.28 7.45
N THR A 146 14.94 1.86 7.61
CA THR A 146 16.23 1.14 7.76
C THR A 146 16.59 0.34 6.50
N GLU A 147 17.83 -0.15 6.37
CA GLU A 147 18.22 -0.91 5.18
C GLU A 147 17.57 -2.29 5.11
N LYS A 148 17.25 -2.86 6.26
CA LYS A 148 16.60 -4.17 6.38
C LYS A 148 15.20 -4.24 5.74
N PHE A 149 14.45 -3.15 5.71
CA PHE A 149 13.10 -3.16 5.13
C PHE A 149 13.13 -3.31 3.59
N PRO A 150 13.93 -2.52 2.84
CA PRO A 150 14.20 -2.79 1.43
C PRO A 150 14.76 -4.19 1.17
N GLN A 151 15.63 -4.73 2.03
CA GLN A 151 16.14 -6.09 1.88
C GLN A 151 15.03 -7.13 2.02
N ALA A 152 14.12 -6.96 2.98
CA ALA A 152 12.94 -7.81 3.14
C ALA A 152 12.05 -7.75 1.90
N MET A 153 11.81 -6.55 1.33
CA MET A 153 11.07 -6.40 0.08
C MET A 153 11.72 -7.12 -1.11
N LEU A 154 13.05 -7.04 -1.23
CA LEU A 154 13.78 -7.72 -2.30
C LEU A 154 13.72 -9.24 -2.14
N THR A 155 13.85 -9.71 -0.91
CA THR A 155 13.75 -11.14 -0.58
C THR A 155 12.37 -11.66 -0.95
N ASP A 156 11.31 -10.96 -0.54
CA ASP A 156 9.93 -11.30 -0.86
C ASP A 156 9.67 -11.34 -2.37
N ALA A 157 10.05 -10.28 -3.09
CA ALA A 157 9.91 -10.22 -4.54
C ALA A 157 10.66 -11.36 -5.26
N SER A 158 11.83 -11.78 -4.73
CA SER A 158 12.58 -12.91 -5.28
C SER A 158 11.87 -14.25 -5.07
N GLN A 159 11.21 -14.43 -3.93
CA GLN A 159 10.42 -15.62 -3.63
C GLN A 159 9.18 -15.68 -4.52
N ASP A 160 8.46 -14.57 -4.66
CA ASP A 160 7.30 -14.46 -5.55
C ASP A 160 7.65 -14.77 -7.01
N ASN A 161 8.77 -14.24 -7.51
CA ASN A 161 9.22 -14.53 -8.86
C ASN A 161 9.57 -16.01 -9.05
N THR A 162 10.18 -16.63 -8.03
CA THR A 162 10.49 -18.06 -8.04
C THR A 162 9.22 -18.90 -8.13
N LEU A 163 8.20 -18.58 -7.33
CA LEU A 163 6.90 -19.25 -7.35
C LEU A 163 6.19 -19.05 -8.69
N ALA A 164 6.19 -17.83 -9.23
CA ALA A 164 5.60 -17.53 -10.53
C ALA A 164 6.28 -18.29 -11.67
N GLN A 165 7.61 -18.43 -11.63
CA GLN A 165 8.35 -19.20 -12.63
C GLN A 165 8.05 -20.70 -12.52
N ALA A 166 7.98 -21.25 -11.31
CA ALA A 166 7.56 -22.64 -11.10
C ALA A 166 6.13 -22.90 -11.64
N ALA A 167 5.20 -21.98 -11.39
CA ALA A 167 3.83 -22.07 -11.90
C ALA A 167 3.78 -22.08 -13.43
N ARG A 168 4.53 -21.19 -14.10
CA ARG A 168 4.62 -21.16 -15.57
C ARG A 168 5.18 -22.45 -16.15
N VAL A 169 6.19 -23.05 -15.52
CA VAL A 169 6.75 -24.34 -15.94
C VAL A 169 5.73 -25.47 -15.79
N ALA A 170 4.99 -25.49 -14.68
CA ALA A 170 3.94 -26.47 -14.45
C ALA A 170 2.78 -26.33 -15.46
N GLU A 171 2.34 -25.11 -15.76
CA GLU A 171 1.33 -24.84 -16.79
C GLU A 171 1.79 -25.26 -18.18
N ALA A 172 3.04 -24.97 -18.54
CA ALA A 172 3.62 -25.38 -19.82
C ALA A 172 3.69 -26.92 -19.93
N ALA A 173 4.06 -27.62 -18.86
CA ALA A 173 4.07 -29.08 -18.81
C ALA A 173 2.66 -29.66 -18.95
N ALA A 174 1.67 -29.10 -18.26
CA ALA A 174 0.27 -29.52 -18.39
C ALA A 174 -0.28 -29.29 -19.81
N ALA A 175 0.05 -28.17 -20.44
CA ALA A 175 -0.35 -27.87 -21.81
C ALA A 175 0.31 -28.80 -22.85
N ALA A 176 1.54 -29.28 -22.60
CA ALA A 176 2.20 -30.26 -23.46
C ALA A 176 1.56 -31.66 -23.38
N ILE A 177 0.95 -32.00 -22.25
CA ILE A 177 0.25 -33.28 -22.03
C ILE A 177 -1.20 -33.23 -22.55
N ALA A 178 -1.79 -32.03 -22.69
CA ALA A 178 -3.15 -31.88 -23.19
C ALA A 178 -3.28 -32.41 -24.63
N PRO A 179 -4.23 -33.33 -24.92
CA PRO A 179 -4.38 -33.89 -26.26
C PRO A 179 -4.77 -32.77 -27.24
N LYS A 180 -3.95 -32.55 -28.27
CA LYS A 180 -4.29 -31.68 -29.40
C LYS A 180 -5.58 -32.21 -30.03
N SER A 181 -6.70 -31.51 -29.84
CA SER A 181 -7.94 -31.82 -30.56
C SER A 181 -7.64 -31.72 -32.05
N GLN A 182 -7.54 -32.87 -32.73
CA GLN A 182 -7.36 -32.92 -34.17
C GLN A 182 -8.56 -32.22 -34.82
N ASN A 183 -8.27 -31.20 -35.64
CA ASN A 183 -9.26 -30.55 -36.50
C ASN A 183 -10.01 -31.63 -37.30
N PRO A 184 -11.35 -31.75 -37.21
CA PRO A 184 -12.07 -32.61 -38.13
C PRO A 184 -11.96 -31.98 -39.52
N ARG A 185 -11.19 -32.63 -40.40
CA ARG A 185 -11.09 -32.29 -41.82
C ARG A 185 -12.49 -32.16 -42.40
N ARG A 186 -12.88 -30.94 -42.81
CA ARG A 186 -14.09 -30.69 -43.59
C ARG A 186 -13.92 -31.37 -44.96
N TYR A 187 -14.55 -32.54 -45.14
CA TYR A 187 -14.77 -33.10 -46.46
C TYR A 187 -15.68 -32.14 -47.27
N ARG A 188 -15.17 -31.64 -48.39
CA ARG A 188 -15.90 -30.78 -49.33
C ARG A 188 -16.36 -31.66 -50.50
N PHE A 189 -17.64 -32.02 -50.51
CA PHE A 189 -18.28 -32.61 -51.69
C PHE A 189 -18.52 -31.50 -52.74
N PRO A 190 -18.25 -31.73 -54.04
CA PRO A 190 -18.64 -30.80 -55.10
C PRO A 190 -20.10 -31.07 -55.53
N PRO A 191 -20.97 -30.05 -55.66
CA PRO A 191 -22.25 -30.23 -56.34
C PRO A 191 -22.08 -30.03 -57.86
N GLU A 192 -22.47 -31.06 -58.60
CA GLU A 192 -22.64 -31.12 -60.04
C GLU A 192 -23.85 -30.27 -60.50
N GLN A 193 -23.82 -29.91 -61.78
CA GLN A 193 -24.54 -28.83 -62.41
C GLN A 193 -26.04 -29.11 -62.67
N ALA A 194 -26.80 -28.03 -62.54
CA ALA A 194 -28.11 -27.67 -63.09
C ALA A 194 -28.90 -28.65 -64.01
N ALA A 195 -30.18 -28.83 -63.68
CA ALA A 195 -31.28 -28.78 -64.64
C ALA A 195 -32.56 -28.27 -63.95
N ALA A 196 -33.32 -27.41 -64.64
CA ALA A 196 -34.44 -26.62 -64.14
C ALA A 196 -35.82 -27.24 -64.55
N PRO A 197 -36.95 -26.51 -64.52
CA PRO A 197 -37.82 -26.33 -63.34
C PRO A 197 -39.30 -26.64 -63.64
N PHE A 198 -40.10 -27.29 -62.78
CA PHE A 198 -41.57 -27.20 -62.90
C PHE A 198 -42.33 -27.28 -61.58
N GLN A 199 -43.57 -26.79 -61.65
CA GLN A 199 -44.28 -25.98 -60.67
C GLN A 199 -45.23 -26.75 -59.74
N LYS A 200 -45.47 -26.13 -58.57
CA LYS A 200 -46.69 -26.08 -57.71
C LYS A 200 -47.65 -27.29 -57.70
N THR A 201 -47.94 -27.81 -56.51
CA THR A 201 -49.28 -27.68 -55.87
C THR A 201 -49.26 -28.09 -54.39
N THR A 202 -50.16 -27.45 -53.67
CA THR A 202 -50.45 -27.42 -52.23
C THR A 202 -50.91 -28.75 -51.65
N ARG A 203 -50.45 -29.13 -50.44
CA ARG A 203 -51.24 -29.91 -49.48
C ARG A 203 -50.93 -29.52 -48.03
N TYR A 204 -51.99 -29.53 -47.24
CA TYR A 204 -52.15 -29.02 -45.88
C TYR A 204 -51.61 -29.97 -44.81
N ASP A 205 -51.25 -29.34 -43.68
CA ASP A 205 -51.18 -29.78 -42.28
C ASP A 205 -50.42 -31.03 -41.82
N GLY A 206 -49.66 -30.84 -40.75
CA GLY A 206 -48.95 -31.88 -40.03
C GLY A 206 -48.07 -31.31 -38.91
N ILE A 207 -48.69 -30.99 -37.78
CA ILE A 207 -48.06 -30.65 -36.50
C ILE A 207 -47.04 -31.72 -36.09
N GLN A 208 -45.81 -31.31 -35.73
CA GLN A 208 -45.08 -31.79 -34.55
C GLN A 208 -43.64 -31.24 -34.48
N GLY A 209 -43.19 -30.97 -33.25
CA GLY A 209 -41.79 -31.20 -32.90
C GLY A 209 -40.88 -29.99 -32.75
N SER A 210 -41.01 -29.32 -31.61
CA SER A 210 -39.95 -28.96 -30.66
C SER A 210 -38.50 -28.68 -31.13
N ARG A 211 -37.94 -27.63 -30.50
CA ARG A 211 -36.52 -27.31 -30.26
C ARG A 211 -35.73 -26.62 -31.38
N GLY A 212 -35.63 -25.31 -31.21
CA GLY A 212 -34.35 -24.67 -30.87
C GLY A 212 -33.30 -24.65 -31.98
N GLY A 213 -33.27 -23.56 -32.75
CA GLY A 213 -32.18 -23.27 -33.67
C GLY A 213 -32.16 -21.79 -34.06
N ARG A 214 -31.12 -21.09 -33.63
CA ARG A 214 -30.80 -19.69 -33.98
C ARG A 214 -30.70 -19.48 -35.50
N GLY A 215 -31.22 -18.35 -35.93
CA GLY A 215 -30.82 -17.65 -37.17
C GLY A 215 -31.97 -16.77 -37.65
N GLY A 216 -31.82 -15.48 -37.94
CA GLY A 216 -30.67 -14.60 -37.95
C GLY A 216 -31.10 -13.26 -38.56
N ARG A 217 -30.17 -12.29 -38.48
CA ARG A 217 -30.02 -11.09 -39.33
C ARG A 217 -31.17 -10.07 -39.38
N GLY A 218 -30.87 -8.88 -38.88
CA GLY A 218 -31.57 -7.64 -39.22
C GLY A 218 -30.66 -6.43 -39.09
N ARG A 219 -30.26 -5.86 -40.23
CA ARG A 219 -29.40 -4.68 -40.39
C ARG A 219 -30.09 -3.38 -39.92
N ARG A 220 -29.24 -2.32 -39.87
CA ARG A 220 -29.51 -0.88 -39.70
C ARG A 220 -29.81 -0.50 -38.24
N GLY A 221 -29.08 0.40 -37.60
CA GLY A 221 -28.28 1.51 -38.08
C GLY A 221 -28.95 2.79 -37.60
N SER A 222 -28.43 3.44 -36.56
CA SER A 222 -28.42 4.90 -36.47
C SER A 222 -27.62 5.38 -35.27
N ARG A 223 -26.87 6.43 -35.53
CA ARG A 223 -26.27 7.44 -34.66
C ARG A 223 -26.92 7.56 -33.27
N GLY A 224 -26.07 7.54 -32.24
CA GLY A 224 -26.42 7.97 -30.89
C GLY A 224 -25.17 8.24 -30.07
N ARG A 225 -24.57 9.42 -30.23
CA ARG A 225 -23.57 9.96 -29.29
C ARG A 225 -24.24 10.13 -27.93
N GLY A 226 -23.99 9.22 -27.00
CA GLY A 226 -24.26 9.43 -25.58
C GLY A 226 -23.10 10.19 -24.93
N GLN A 227 -23.16 11.51 -24.93
CA GLN A 227 -22.42 12.31 -23.95
C GLN A 227 -23.06 12.08 -22.58
N ARG A 228 -22.29 11.55 -21.64
CA ARG A 228 -22.54 11.69 -20.20
C ARG A 228 -21.41 12.54 -19.65
N HIS A 229 -21.69 13.81 -19.43
CA HIS A 229 -20.90 14.69 -18.59
C HIS A 229 -21.73 15.12 -17.39
N ASN A 230 -20.99 15.36 -16.32
CA ASN A 230 -21.41 15.41 -14.94
C ASN A 230 -22.40 16.53 -14.60
N ALA A 231 -23.16 16.24 -13.56
CA ALA A 231 -24.00 17.16 -12.85
C ALA A 231 -23.18 18.10 -11.93
N TRP A 232 -23.78 19.27 -11.69
CA TRP A 232 -23.55 20.23 -10.60
C TRP A 232 -22.31 21.15 -10.65
N LEU A 233 -22.53 22.36 -11.19
CA LEU A 233 -21.92 23.62 -10.75
C LEU A 233 -22.80 24.79 -11.22
N GLN A 234 -23.47 25.47 -10.29
CA GLN A 234 -23.61 26.94 -10.16
C GLN A 234 -24.81 27.28 -9.26
N GLY A 235 -24.50 27.76 -8.06
CA GLY A 235 -25.35 28.68 -7.31
C GLY A 235 -24.69 30.04 -7.34
N GLY A 236 -25.41 31.03 -7.88
CA GLY A 236 -25.26 32.43 -7.53
C GLY A 236 -26.29 32.80 -6.45
#